data_AF-A0A2P7EBE1-F1
#
_entry.id   AF-A0A2P7EBE1-F1
#
_cell.length_a   1.000
_cell.length_b   1.000
_cell.length_c   1.000
_cell.angle_alpha   90.00
_cell.angle_beta   90.00
_cell.angle_gamma   90.00
#
_symmetry.space_group_name_H-M   'P 1'
#
loop_
_entity.id
_entity.type
_entity.pdbx_description
1 polymer ?
#
loop_
_entity_poly.entity_id
_entity_poly.type
_entity_poly.pdbx_seq_one_letter_code
_entity_poly.pdbx_strand_id
1 'polypeptide(L)' 'MKRKRHNPEQIIRKLRTAEQLLNQGQAVADVCRALEVSAPTYYRWQQLYGGMKA' A
#
# COMPACT_ATOMS: atom_id res chain seq x y z
N MET A 1 14.13 -2.89 17.85
CA MET A 1 13.98 -2.27 16.50
C MET A 1 12.94 -1.16 16.57
N LYS A 2 13.28 0.08 16.17
CA LYS A 2 12.31 1.19 16.06
C LYS A 2 11.26 0.83 15.01
N ARG A 3 10.00 0.59 15.42
CA ARG A 3 8.88 0.44 14.49
C ARG A 3 8.78 1.73 13.67
N LYS A 4 9.19 1.72 12.40
CA LYS A 4 8.92 2.83 11.47
C LYS A 4 7.39 2.91 11.30
N ARG A 5 6.75 3.81 12.06
CA ARG A 5 5.33 4.10 11.89
C ARG A 5 5.17 4.83 10.57
N HIS A 6 4.29 4.33 9.73
CA HIS A 6 3.86 5.04 8.54
C HIS A 6 2.72 5.97 8.95
N ASN A 7 2.86 7.26 8.66
CA ASN A 7 1.78 8.20 8.90
C ASN A 7 0.64 7.96 7.90
N PRO A 8 -0.62 8.29 8.22
CA PRO A 8 -1.76 8.10 7.32
C PRO A 8 -1.52 8.66 5.90
N GLU A 9 -0.91 9.83 5.77
CA GLU A 9 -0.57 10.42 4.47
C GLU A 9 0.42 9.56 3.66
N GLN A 10 1.42 8.98 4.32
CA GLN A 10 2.38 8.09 3.67
C GLN A 10 1.70 6.80 3.20
N ILE A 11 0.76 6.28 3.99
CA ILE A 11 -0.03 5.10 3.65
C ILE A 11 -0.88 5.39 2.40
N ILE A 12 -1.59 6.52 2.37
CA ILE A 12 -2.43 6.91 1.22
C ILE A 12 -1.58 7.08 -0.05
N ARG A 13 -0.41 7.74 0.04
CA ARG A 13 0.51 7.87 -1.10
C ARG A 13 0.98 6.49 -1.61
N LYS A 14 1.36 5.59 -0.70
CA LYS A 14 1.77 4.22 -1.06
C LYS A 14 0.62 3.42 -1.68
N LEU A 15 -0.60 3.55 -1.19
CA LEU A 15 -1.78 2.91 -1.78
C LEU A 15 -2.09 3.41 -3.18
N ARG A 16 -1.96 4.72 -3.45
CA ARG A 16 -2.10 5.27 -4.82
C ARG A 16 -1.04 4.72 -5.77
N THR A 17 0.20 4.64 -5.32
CA THR A 17 1.26 3.98 -6.10
C THR A 17 0.95 2.50 -6.33
N ALA A 18 0.39 1.82 -5.31
CA ALA A 18 -0.06 0.43 -5.44
C ALA A 18 -1.11 0.28 -6.56
N GLU A 19 -2.13 1.13 -6.56
CA GLU A 19 -3.18 1.15 -7.58
C GLU A 19 -2.62 1.41 -8.98
N GLN A 20 -1.66 2.33 -9.13
CA GLN A 20 -1.00 2.57 -10.42
C GLN A 20 -0.25 1.35 -10.93
N LEU A 21 0.50 0.66 -10.06
CA LEU A 21 1.24 -0.54 -10.42
C LEU A 21 0.31 -1.73 -10.73
N LEU A 22 -0.78 -1.88 -9.97
CA LEU A 22 -1.81 -2.87 -10.25
C LEU A 22 -2.51 -2.60 -11.60
N ASN A 23 -2.81 -1.34 -11.92
CA ASN A 23 -3.36 -0.94 -13.21
C ASN A 23 -2.39 -1.17 -14.38
N GLN A 24 -1.09 -1.18 -14.12
CA GLN A 24 -0.05 -1.59 -15.09
C GLN A 24 0.04 -3.11 -15.24
N GLY A 25 -0.77 -3.89 -14.51
CA GLY A 25 -0.79 -5.35 -14.55
C GLY A 25 0.22 -6.03 -13.62
N GLN A 26 0.86 -5.30 -12.71
CA GLN A 26 1.75 -5.93 -11.72
C GLN A 26 0.97 -6.77 -10.71
N ALA A 27 1.58 -7.86 -10.23
CA ALA A 27 0.99 -8.66 -9.18
C ALA A 27 1.12 -7.95 -7.81
N VAL A 28 0.18 -8.22 -6.89
CA VAL A 28 0.19 -7.66 -5.53
C VAL A 28 1.51 -7.95 -4.81
N ALA A 29 2.15 -9.09 -5.08
CA ALA A 29 3.45 -9.45 -4.50
C ALA A 29 4.56 -8.48 -4.94
N ASP A 30 4.61 -8.12 -6.21
CA ASP A 30 5.59 -7.17 -6.77
C ASP A 30 5.34 -5.76 -6.26
N VAL A 31 4.06 -5.37 -6.16
CA VAL A 31 3.65 -4.10 -5.58
C VAL A 31 4.07 -3.99 -4.11
N CYS A 32 3.84 -5.04 -3.32
CA CYS A 32 4.28 -5.07 -1.92
C CYS A 32 5.81 -4.94 -1.81
N ARG A 33 6.55 -5.58 -2.72
CA ARG A 33 8.00 -5.48 -2.79
C ARG A 33 8.47 -4.06 -3.15
N ALA A 34 7.84 -3.44 -4.13
CA ALA A 34 8.13 -2.06 -4.55
C ALA A 34 7.82 -1.03 -3.45
N LEU A 35 6.78 -1.27 -2.65
CA LEU A 35 6.38 -0.40 -1.54
C LEU A 35 7.15 -0.66 -0.24
N GLU A 36 8.03 -1.67 -0.23
CA GLU A 36 8.76 -2.18 0.94
C GLU A 36 7.83 -2.52 2.11
N VAL A 37 6.68 -3.14 1.82
CA VAL A 37 5.69 -3.55 2.83
C VAL A 37 5.34 -5.02 2.68
N SER A 38 4.88 -5.63 3.77
CA SER A 38 4.36 -6.99 3.74
C SER A 38 2.93 -7.02 3.22
N ALA A 39 2.54 -8.10 2.54
CA ALA A 39 1.17 -8.29 2.05
C ALA A 39 0.09 -8.12 3.15
N PRO A 40 0.25 -8.64 4.38
CA PRO A 40 -0.70 -8.37 5.46
C PRO A 40 -0.85 -6.88 5.80
N THR A 41 0.25 -6.12 5.73
CA THR A 41 0.24 -4.68 5.97
C THR A 41 -0.51 -3.95 4.86
N TYR A 42 -0.25 -4.33 3.61
CA TYR A 42 -0.94 -3.79 2.45
C TYR A 42 -2.46 -4.03 2.51
N TYR A 43 -2.90 -5.26 2.79
CA TYR A 43 -4.32 -5.57 2.92
C TYR A 43 -4.98 -4.80 4.07
N ARG A 44 -4.31 -4.68 5.21
CA ARG A 44 -4.81 -3.85 6.32
C ARG A 44 -4.94 -2.39 5.92
N TRP A 45 -3.99 -1.85 5.17
CA TRP A 45 -4.08 -0.48 4.67
C TRP A 45 -5.21 -0.32 3.67
N GLN A 46 -5.45 -1.27 2.76
CA GLN A 46 -6.61 -1.24 1.87
C GLN A 46 -7.93 -1.25 2.65
N GLN A 47 -8.04 -2.03 3.73
CA GLN A 47 -9.25 -2.04 4.57
C GLN A 47 -9.46 -0.71 5.31
N LEU A 48 -8.39 -0.09 5.83
CA LEU A 48 -8.47 1.13 6.64
C LEU A 48 -8.53 2.42 5.81
N TYR A 49 -7.89 2.43 4.64
CA TYR A 49 -7.68 3.64 3.83
C TYR A 49 -8.12 3.48 2.37
N GLY A 50 -8.32 2.26 1.87
CA GLY A 50 -8.79 1.98 0.50
C GLY A 50 -10.28 2.23 0.27
N GLY A 51 -11.03 2.57 1.32
CA GLY A 51 -12.42 3.06 1.23
C GLY A 51 -12.53 4.52 0.76
N MET A 52 -11.41 5.24 0.61
CA MET A 52 -11.39 6.56 -0.04
C MET A 52 -11.48 6.41 -1.57
N LYS A 53 -12.57 5.79 -2.04
CA LYS A 53 -13.01 5.95 -3.43
C LYS A 53 -13.64 7.33 -3.54
N ALA A 54 -12.89 8.26 -4.13
CA ALA A 54 -13.47 9.42 -4.82
C ALA A 54 -13.68 9.03 -6.29
#